data_AF-A0A2G7GXE2-F1
#
_entry.id   AF-A0A2G7GXE2-F1
#
_cell.length_a   1.000
_cell.length_b   1.000
_cell.length_c   1.000
_cell.angle_alpha   90.00
_cell.angle_beta   90.00
_cell.angle_gamma   90.00
#
_symmetry.space_group_name_H-M   'P 1'
#
loop_
_entity.id
_entity.type
_entity.pdbx_description
1 polymer ?
#
loop_
_entity_poly.entity_id
_entity_poly.type
_entity_poly.pdbx_seq_one_letter_code
_entity_poly.pdbx_strand_id
1 'polypeptide(L)'
;MPVPVRWLHAQGISSALVHHHVRAGWLQALPGQAYLRPGPPLTWPATLYAAQQVGIPVHVGHLSALALQGLSHYQPVGGQDPLHLYLPERPPTWLSHLPLQVTWHHEQVIQETAAREFLTPGTLREPGRHVPVMGKVGVMPAPRLPWPVFIATPERAALELAAGLTRGESWDTAYETFTGLTMLRPALVRELLLACARVVTRRIFLHLAQASDHAWLSHVDLTGVNLGKGDRQVVPQGVLDPVWRITVPRREAEHDF
;
A
#
# COMPACT_ATOMS: atom_id res chain seq x y z
N MET A 1 -18.67 7.86 9.02
CA MET A 1 -17.97 6.88 8.17
C MET A 1 -18.88 6.48 7.02
N PRO A 2 -18.39 6.44 5.78
CA PRO A 2 -19.19 6.01 4.64
C PRO A 2 -19.40 4.49 4.68
N VAL A 3 -20.61 4.01 4.43
CA VAL A 3 -20.94 2.58 4.36
C VAL A 3 -21.76 2.28 3.11
N PRO A 4 -21.54 1.14 2.43
CA PRO A 4 -22.34 0.77 1.27
C PRO A 4 -23.73 0.25 1.69
N VAL A 5 -24.71 0.38 0.81
CA VAL A 5 -26.10 -0.09 1.03
C VAL A 5 -26.17 -1.57 1.45
N ARG A 6 -25.32 -2.41 0.86
CA ARG A 6 -25.24 -3.84 1.19
C ARG A 6 -24.91 -4.09 2.66
N TRP A 7 -24.08 -3.22 3.25
CA TRP A 7 -23.70 -3.33 4.65
C TRP A 7 -24.88 -2.93 5.55
N LEU A 8 -25.60 -1.87 5.22
CA LEU A 8 -26.82 -1.46 5.92
C LEU A 8 -27.87 -2.57 5.90
N HIS A 9 -28.08 -3.21 4.74
CA HIS A 9 -28.99 -4.34 4.61
C HIS A 9 -28.56 -5.53 5.48
N ALA A 10 -27.26 -5.84 5.53
CA ALA A 10 -26.72 -6.89 6.41
C ALA A 10 -26.89 -6.56 7.91
N GLN A 11 -27.02 -5.28 8.26
CA GLN A 11 -27.39 -4.83 9.62
C GLN A 11 -28.92 -4.77 9.85
N GLY A 12 -29.74 -5.28 8.93
CA GLY A 12 -31.20 -5.29 9.04
C GLY A 12 -31.90 -3.99 8.64
N ILE A 13 -31.18 -3.02 8.09
CA ILE A 13 -31.74 -1.72 7.67
C ILE A 13 -32.26 -1.86 6.24
N SER A 14 -33.58 -1.81 6.07
CA SER A 14 -34.23 -1.93 4.76
C SER A 14 -34.02 -0.70 3.89
N SER A 15 -34.15 -0.84 2.56
CA SER A 15 -34.03 0.31 1.64
C SER A 15 -35.06 1.42 1.91
N ALA A 16 -36.26 1.05 2.39
CA ALA A 16 -37.28 2.02 2.81
C ALA A 16 -36.81 2.83 4.03
N LEU A 17 -36.17 2.17 5.00
CA LEU A 17 -35.61 2.83 6.19
C LEU A 17 -34.39 3.69 5.82
N VAL A 18 -33.52 3.23 4.92
CA VAL A 18 -32.44 4.06 4.37
C VAL A 18 -32.98 5.32 3.71
N HIS A 19 -33.99 5.19 2.85
CA HIS A 19 -34.63 6.34 2.20
C HIS A 19 -35.26 7.30 3.21
N HIS A 20 -35.96 6.78 4.23
CA HIS A 20 -36.49 7.58 5.32
C HIS A 20 -35.38 8.35 6.05
N HIS A 21 -34.29 7.69 6.41
CA HIS A 21 -33.14 8.32 7.08
C HIS A 21 -32.45 9.38 6.22
N VAL A 22 -32.38 9.18 4.90
CA VAL A 22 -31.87 10.22 4.00
C VAL A 22 -32.80 11.42 3.97
N ARG A 23 -34.11 11.21 3.80
CA ARG A 23 -35.10 12.30 3.77
C ARG A 23 -35.16 13.07 5.09
N ALA A 24 -34.99 12.38 6.21
CA ALA A 24 -35.00 12.98 7.55
C ALA A 24 -33.63 13.56 7.96
N GLY A 25 -32.62 13.55 7.08
CA GLY A 25 -31.30 14.14 7.35
C GLY A 25 -30.42 13.35 8.33
N TRP A 26 -30.76 12.09 8.64
CA TRP A 26 -29.93 11.21 9.46
C TRP A 26 -28.81 10.54 8.66
N LEU A 27 -29.01 10.40 7.34
CA LEU A 27 -28.03 9.91 6.39
C LEU A 27 -27.89 10.88 5.23
N GLN A 28 -26.68 10.99 4.72
CA GLN A 28 -26.34 11.68 3.47
C GLN A 28 -25.98 10.62 2.43
N ALA A 29 -26.61 10.70 1.26
CA ALA A 29 -26.28 9.83 0.13
C ALA A 29 -24.93 10.21 -0.49
N LEU A 30 -24.16 9.19 -0.88
CA LEU A 30 -22.89 9.30 -1.59
C LEU A 30 -22.97 8.54 -2.92
N PRO A 31 -22.05 8.84 -3.87
CA PRO A 31 -21.92 8.07 -5.10
C PRO A 31 -21.77 6.56 -4.86
N GLY A 32 -22.25 5.75 -5.81
CA GLY A 32 -22.09 4.30 -5.79
C GLY A 32 -22.89 3.58 -4.69
N GLN A 33 -24.04 4.13 -4.28
CA GLN A 33 -24.93 3.57 -3.24
C GLN A 33 -24.23 3.45 -1.87
N ALA A 34 -23.40 4.42 -1.54
CA ALA A 34 -22.87 4.62 -0.20
C ALA A 34 -23.67 5.68 0.56
N TYR A 35 -23.59 5.63 1.89
CA TYR A 35 -24.22 6.57 2.78
C TYR A 35 -23.26 6.95 3.90
N LEU A 36 -23.26 8.20 4.34
CA LEU A 36 -22.61 8.60 5.57
C LEU A 36 -23.60 9.24 6.52
N ARG A 37 -23.35 9.16 7.83
CA ARG A 37 -23.99 10.07 8.78
C ARG A 37 -23.45 11.49 8.53
N PRO A 38 -24.31 12.53 8.44
CA PRO A 38 -23.86 13.91 8.33
C PRO A 38 -22.88 14.29 9.45
N GLY A 39 -21.93 15.16 9.12
CA GLY A 39 -20.87 15.54 10.03
C GLY A 39 -19.71 16.22 9.29
N PRO A 40 -18.49 16.15 9.84
CA PRO A 40 -17.31 16.74 9.22
C PRO A 40 -17.04 16.21 7.80
N PRO A 41 -16.28 16.96 6.98
CA PRO A 41 -15.88 16.52 5.65
C PRO A 41 -15.27 15.11 5.64
N LEU A 42 -15.56 14.37 4.58
CA LEU A 42 -15.03 13.02 4.40
C LEU A 42 -13.51 13.09 4.17
N THR A 43 -12.75 12.45 5.06
CA THR A 43 -11.28 12.37 4.97
C THR A 43 -10.85 11.00 4.48
N TRP A 44 -9.71 10.92 3.78
CA TRP A 44 -9.19 9.63 3.31
C TRP A 44 -8.99 8.59 4.44
N PRO A 45 -8.52 8.92 5.66
CA PRO A 45 -8.36 7.90 6.69
C PRO A 45 -9.72 7.41 7.20
N ALA A 46 -10.73 8.28 7.29
CA ALA A 46 -12.09 7.88 7.67
C ALA A 46 -12.71 6.95 6.62
N THR A 47 -12.46 7.21 5.33
CA THR A 47 -12.93 6.36 4.24
C THR A 47 -12.22 5.01 4.25
N LEU A 48 -10.90 4.99 4.42
CA LEU A 48 -10.12 3.76 4.46
C LEU A 48 -10.50 2.90 5.66
N TYR A 49 -10.65 3.53 6.83
CA TYR A 49 -11.13 2.85 8.03
C TYR A 49 -12.51 2.21 7.79
N ALA A 50 -13.43 2.94 7.13
CA ALA A 50 -14.74 2.39 6.81
C ALA A 50 -14.69 1.24 5.83
N ALA A 51 -13.85 1.32 4.79
CA ALA A 51 -13.62 0.23 3.86
C ALA A 51 -13.12 -1.03 4.58
N GLN A 52 -12.16 -0.88 5.50
CA GLN A 52 -11.63 -1.98 6.32
C GLN A 52 -12.70 -2.57 7.25
N GLN A 53 -13.52 -1.73 7.89
CA GLN A 53 -14.62 -2.18 8.75
C GLN A 53 -15.70 -2.99 8.01
N VAL A 54 -15.94 -2.70 6.72
CA VAL A 54 -16.85 -3.50 5.89
C VAL A 54 -16.16 -4.71 5.23
N GLY A 55 -14.96 -5.07 5.70
CA GLY A 55 -14.23 -6.26 5.30
C GLY A 55 -13.42 -6.14 4.01
N ILE A 56 -13.19 -4.92 3.49
CA ILE A 56 -12.34 -4.73 2.32
C ILE A 56 -10.87 -4.77 2.77
N PRO A 57 -10.04 -5.68 2.23
CA PRO A 57 -8.64 -5.81 2.63
C PRO A 57 -7.76 -4.78 1.92
N VAL A 58 -8.08 -3.51 2.11
CA VAL A 58 -7.34 -2.36 1.59
C VAL A 58 -6.33 -1.87 2.61
N HIS A 59 -5.19 -1.37 2.16
CA HIS A 59 -4.20 -0.70 3.00
C HIS A 59 -3.49 0.40 2.20
N VAL A 60 -2.86 1.34 2.90
CA VAL A 60 -1.95 2.30 2.26
C VAL A 60 -0.63 1.59 1.99
N GLY A 61 -0.10 1.70 0.78
CA GLY A 61 1.16 1.08 0.37
C GLY A 61 2.12 2.08 -0.28
N HIS A 62 3.18 1.56 -0.90
CA HIS A 62 4.08 2.36 -1.75
C HIS A 62 4.71 3.57 -1.03
N LEU A 63 5.08 4.61 -1.79
CA LEU A 63 5.54 5.92 -1.31
C LEU A 63 4.62 6.53 -0.25
N SER A 64 3.30 6.39 -0.36
CA SER A 64 2.37 6.93 0.65
C SER A 64 2.56 6.30 2.03
N ALA A 65 2.82 4.99 2.10
CA ALA A 65 3.08 4.31 3.37
C ALA A 65 4.43 4.74 3.96
N LEU A 66 5.46 4.93 3.13
CA LEU A 66 6.76 5.46 3.57
C LEU A 66 6.64 6.89 4.07
N ALA A 67 5.89 7.74 3.37
CA ALA A 67 5.62 9.12 3.77
C ALA A 67 4.92 9.22 5.13
N LEU A 68 3.90 8.39 5.37
CA LEU A 68 3.21 8.33 6.67
C LEU A 68 4.12 7.87 7.83
N GLN A 69 5.23 7.20 7.52
CA GLN A 69 6.24 6.75 8.48
C GLN A 69 7.43 7.73 8.58
N GLY A 70 7.41 8.85 7.87
CA GLY A 70 8.51 9.83 7.85
C GLY A 70 9.73 9.38 7.05
N LEU A 71 9.55 8.40 6.15
CA LEU A 71 10.60 7.84 5.29
C LEU A 71 10.51 8.33 3.83
N SER A 72 9.71 9.37 3.58
CA SER A 72 9.71 10.04 2.27
C SER A 72 10.74 11.15 2.26
N HIS A 73 11.73 11.03 1.38
CA HIS A 73 12.65 12.12 1.03
C HIS A 73 12.11 12.99 -0.11
N TYR A 74 11.01 12.57 -0.75
CA TYR A 74 10.36 13.30 -1.81
C TYR A 74 9.29 14.23 -1.25
N GLN A 75 9.35 15.51 -1.65
CA GLN A 75 8.31 16.49 -1.41
C GLN A 75 7.79 16.92 -2.80
N PRO A 76 6.54 16.59 -3.17
CA PRO A 76 6.03 16.85 -4.51
C PRO A 76 6.04 18.35 -4.81
N VAL A 77 6.65 18.71 -5.94
CA VAL A 77 6.66 20.08 -6.46
C VAL A 77 5.35 20.28 -7.23
N GLY A 78 4.37 20.94 -6.61
CA GLY A 78 3.17 21.44 -7.30
C GLY A 78 1.85 20.67 -7.09
N GLY A 79 1.77 19.74 -6.15
CA GLY A 79 0.53 19.04 -5.81
C GLY A 79 0.66 18.10 -4.60
N GLN A 80 -0.46 17.56 -4.10
CA GLN A 80 -0.42 16.42 -3.19
C GLN A 80 -0.33 15.15 -4.03
N ASP A 81 0.69 14.31 -3.82
CA ASP A 81 0.77 13.00 -4.48
C ASP A 81 -0.49 12.18 -4.16
N PRO A 82 -1.05 11.46 -5.14
CA PRO A 82 -2.21 10.61 -4.91
C PRO A 82 -1.88 9.55 -3.86
N LEU A 83 -2.84 9.21 -3.00
CA LEU A 83 -2.66 8.16 -2.01
C LEU A 83 -2.61 6.79 -2.68
N HIS A 84 -1.52 6.04 -2.51
CA HIS A 84 -1.36 4.70 -3.06
C HIS A 84 -2.11 3.68 -2.17
N LEU A 85 -3.17 3.09 -2.72
CA LEU A 85 -4.00 2.10 -2.02
C LEU A 85 -3.88 0.72 -2.66
N TYR A 86 -3.60 -0.29 -1.85
CA TYR A 86 -3.43 -1.67 -2.27
C TYR A 86 -4.55 -2.58 -1.78
N LEU A 87 -5.11 -3.34 -2.72
CA LEU A 87 -6.17 -4.32 -2.51
C LEU A 87 -5.98 -5.52 -3.47
N PRO A 88 -6.46 -6.72 -3.13
CA PRO A 88 -6.24 -7.92 -3.97
C PRO A 88 -7.11 -7.94 -5.24
N GLU A 89 -8.20 -7.18 -5.27
CA GLU A 89 -9.17 -7.11 -6.37
C GLU A 89 -9.44 -5.65 -6.73
N ARG A 90 -10.27 -5.38 -7.74
CA ARG A 90 -10.69 -4.01 -8.06
C ARG A 90 -11.49 -3.39 -6.91
N PRO A 91 -11.38 -2.06 -6.69
CA PRO A 91 -12.13 -1.41 -5.63
C PRO A 91 -13.63 -1.53 -5.91
N PRO A 92 -14.46 -1.84 -4.90
CA PRO A 92 -15.91 -1.86 -5.09
C PRO A 92 -16.40 -0.46 -5.50
N THR A 93 -17.42 -0.41 -6.37
CA THR A 93 -17.93 0.81 -7.01
C THR A 93 -18.18 1.97 -6.05
N TRP A 94 -18.74 1.68 -4.87
CA TRP A 94 -19.02 2.70 -3.85
C TRP A 94 -17.75 3.41 -3.38
N LEU A 95 -16.63 2.69 -3.27
CA LEU A 95 -15.35 3.21 -2.77
C LEU A 95 -14.62 3.97 -3.87
N SER A 96 -14.64 3.47 -5.11
CA SER A 96 -13.98 4.10 -6.26
C SER A 96 -14.66 5.39 -6.72
N HIS A 97 -15.95 5.58 -6.41
CA HIS A 97 -16.69 6.80 -6.74
C HIS A 97 -16.60 7.90 -5.66
N LEU A 98 -15.93 7.63 -4.53
CA LEU A 98 -15.71 8.68 -3.53
C LEU A 98 -14.66 9.67 -4.04
N PRO A 99 -14.75 10.96 -3.66
CA PRO A 99 -13.83 12.00 -4.11
C PRO A 99 -12.48 11.89 -3.37
N LEU A 100 -11.75 10.82 -3.63
CA LEU A 100 -10.41 10.56 -3.12
C LEU A 100 -9.39 10.74 -4.25
N GLN A 101 -8.30 11.45 -3.97
CA GLN A 101 -7.13 11.49 -4.86
C GLN A 101 -6.27 10.27 -4.55
N VAL A 102 -6.50 9.18 -5.28
CA VAL A 102 -5.90 7.86 -5.00
C VAL A 102 -5.41 7.18 -6.26
N THR A 103 -4.30 6.44 -6.13
CA THR A 103 -3.82 5.48 -7.12
C THR A 103 -4.17 4.07 -6.62
N TRP A 104 -5.00 3.36 -7.38
CA TRP A 104 -5.46 2.02 -7.03
C TRP A 104 -4.52 0.94 -7.55
N HIS A 105 -3.84 0.24 -6.65
CA HIS A 105 -3.04 -0.94 -6.94
C HIS A 105 -3.85 -2.18 -6.61
N HIS A 106 -4.16 -2.96 -7.63
CA HIS A 106 -4.94 -4.20 -7.49
C HIS A 106 -4.12 -5.46 -7.81
N GLU A 107 -2.80 -5.32 -7.96
CA GLU A 107 -1.94 -6.48 -8.13
C GLU A 107 -1.62 -7.17 -6.80
N GLN A 108 -1.54 -8.49 -6.84
CA GLN A 108 -0.98 -9.28 -5.75
C GLN A 108 0.55 -9.23 -5.82
N VAL A 109 1.15 -8.18 -5.24
CA VAL A 109 2.61 -8.12 -5.03
C VAL A 109 3.04 -9.23 -4.07
N ILE A 110 2.30 -9.38 -2.98
CA ILE A 110 2.50 -10.38 -1.93
C ILE A 110 1.38 -11.42 -2.02
N GLN A 111 1.76 -12.69 -2.12
CA GLN A 111 0.86 -13.82 -1.92
C GLN A 111 0.64 -13.96 -0.41
N GLU A 112 -0.48 -13.47 0.07
CA GLU A 112 -0.81 -13.53 1.49
C GLU A 112 -0.99 -15.01 1.90
N THR A 113 -0.04 -15.54 2.67
CA THR A 113 -0.02 -16.93 3.14
C THR A 113 -0.60 -17.09 4.55
N ALA A 114 -0.79 -15.98 5.28
CA ALA A 114 -1.33 -15.98 6.63
C ALA A 114 -2.86 -15.95 6.66
N ALA A 115 -3.45 -16.60 7.65
CA ALA A 115 -4.88 -16.53 7.92
C ALA A 115 -5.32 -15.10 8.29
N ARG A 116 -6.62 -14.79 8.20
CA ARG A 116 -7.19 -13.51 8.66
C ARG A 116 -6.81 -13.25 10.13
N GLU A 117 -5.86 -12.36 10.37
CA GLU A 117 -5.53 -11.91 11.72
C GLU A 117 -6.30 -10.63 12.07
N PHE A 118 -7.14 -10.70 13.09
CA PHE A 118 -7.82 -9.54 13.63
C PHE A 118 -6.82 -8.74 14.48
N LEU A 119 -6.19 -7.73 13.86
CA LEU A 119 -5.40 -6.77 14.61
C LEU A 119 -6.37 -5.85 15.38
N THR A 120 -6.13 -5.69 16.68
CA THR A 120 -6.81 -4.67 17.49
C THR A 120 -5.89 -3.46 17.60
N PRO A 121 -6.01 -2.47 16.71
CA PRO A 121 -5.29 -1.23 16.86
C PRO A 121 -5.88 -0.50 18.08
N GLY A 122 -5.14 -0.46 19.19
CA GLY A 122 -5.49 0.39 20.32
C GLY A 122 -5.48 1.85 19.84
N THR A 123 -6.64 2.48 19.74
CA THR A 123 -6.73 3.92 19.47
C THR A 123 -7.58 4.61 20.52
N LEU A 124 -7.25 5.87 20.79
CA LEU A 124 -7.94 6.73 21.76
C LEU A 124 -9.43 6.93 21.44
N ARG A 125 -9.84 6.72 20.18
CA ARG A 125 -11.17 7.07 19.67
C ARG A 125 -12.18 5.93 19.76
N GLU A 126 -11.74 4.69 19.59
CA GLU A 126 -12.58 3.48 19.73
C GLU A 126 -11.75 2.33 20.36
N PRO A 127 -11.47 2.39 21.68
CA PRO A 127 -10.79 1.30 22.36
C PRO A 127 -11.59 0.00 22.24
N GLY A 128 -10.95 -1.08 21.81
CA GLY A 128 -11.54 -2.43 21.79
C GLY A 128 -12.31 -2.83 20.53
N ARG A 129 -12.36 -1.99 19.49
CA ARG A 129 -13.00 -2.38 18.22
C ARG A 129 -12.03 -3.17 17.34
N HIS A 130 -12.38 -4.41 17.03
CA HIS A 130 -11.61 -5.24 16.11
C HIS A 130 -11.67 -4.64 14.71
N VAL A 131 -10.51 -4.46 14.08
CA VAL A 131 -10.44 -4.19 12.65
C VAL A 131 -10.11 -5.50 11.98
N PRO A 132 -10.98 -6.05 11.11
CA PRO A 132 -10.62 -7.22 10.34
C PRO A 132 -9.53 -6.80 9.36
N VAL A 133 -8.29 -7.10 9.69
CA VAL A 133 -7.19 -7.08 8.75
C VAL A 133 -7.12 -8.50 8.19
N MET A 134 -7.06 -8.67 6.87
CA MET A 134 -6.54 -9.95 6.37
C MET A 134 -5.13 -10.05 6.94
N GLY A 135 -4.69 -11.19 7.50
CA GLY A 135 -3.32 -11.32 8.00
C GLY A 135 -2.39 -11.07 6.83
N LYS A 136 -1.82 -9.87 6.81
CA LYS A 136 -1.03 -9.36 5.70
C LYS A 136 0.39 -9.25 6.19
N VAL A 137 1.29 -9.97 5.56
CA VAL A 137 2.71 -9.90 5.92
C VAL A 137 3.19 -8.47 5.70
N GLY A 138 3.82 -7.87 6.70
CA GLY A 138 4.36 -6.52 6.61
C GLY A 138 3.29 -5.40 6.54
N VAL A 139 2.18 -5.55 7.25
CA VAL A 139 1.19 -4.47 7.45
C VAL A 139 1.12 -4.10 8.93
N MET A 140 0.99 -2.80 9.22
CA MET A 140 1.00 -2.23 10.57
C MET A 140 -0.06 -1.12 10.73
N PRO A 141 -0.51 -0.80 11.95
CA PRO A 141 -1.35 0.38 12.17
C PRO A 141 -0.58 1.66 11.83
N ALA A 142 -1.26 2.62 11.19
CA ALA A 142 -0.66 3.90 10.85
C ALA A 142 -0.31 4.69 12.12
N PRO A 143 0.92 5.24 12.21
CA PRO A 143 1.25 6.14 13.29
C PRO A 143 0.53 7.48 13.13
N ARG A 144 0.16 8.11 14.24
CA ARG A 144 -0.27 9.53 14.30
C ARG A 144 -1.52 9.88 13.49
N LEU A 145 -2.33 8.91 13.07
CA LEU A 145 -3.64 9.15 12.47
C LEU A 145 -4.77 9.05 13.49
N PRO A 146 -5.83 9.87 13.38
CA PRO A 146 -6.98 9.83 14.28
C PRO A 146 -7.90 8.63 14.06
N TRP A 147 -7.61 7.80 13.04
CA TRP A 147 -8.35 6.60 12.68
C TRP A 147 -7.39 5.40 12.67
N PRO A 148 -7.79 4.24 13.21
CA PRO A 148 -7.01 3.01 13.15
C PRO A 148 -7.01 2.42 11.74
N VAL A 149 -6.22 3.01 10.85
CA VAL A 149 -6.02 2.51 9.49
C VAL A 149 -4.70 1.75 9.40
N PHE A 150 -4.65 0.79 8.49
CA PHE A 150 -3.46 -0.04 8.26
C PHE A 150 -2.67 0.40 7.03
N ILE A 151 -1.34 0.35 7.17
CA ILE A 151 -0.36 0.74 6.16
C ILE A 151 0.68 -0.36 5.99
N ALA A 152 1.34 -0.40 4.83
CA ALA A 152 2.51 -1.24 4.63
C ALA A 152 3.65 -0.79 5.56
N THR A 153 4.32 -1.75 6.18
CA THR A 153 5.63 -1.56 6.81
C THR A 153 6.65 -1.05 5.78
N PRO A 154 7.78 -0.44 6.19
CA PRO A 154 8.75 0.08 5.24
C PRO A 154 9.27 -1.00 4.28
N GLU A 155 9.46 -2.23 4.77
CA GLU A 155 9.90 -3.37 3.98
C GLU A 155 8.91 -3.72 2.86
N ARG A 156 7.62 -3.79 3.20
CA ARG A 156 6.55 -4.09 2.24
C ARG A 156 6.36 -2.94 1.25
N ALA A 157 6.35 -1.71 1.74
CA ALA A 157 6.17 -0.52 0.92
C ALA A 157 7.30 -0.36 -0.11
N ALA A 158 8.54 -0.69 0.27
CA ALA A 158 9.69 -0.71 -0.64
C ALA A 158 9.60 -1.80 -1.71
N LEU A 159 9.07 -2.98 -1.36
CA LEU A 159 8.82 -4.06 -2.32
C LEU A 159 7.65 -3.73 -3.27
N GLU A 160 6.62 -3.04 -2.77
CA GLU A 160 5.54 -2.47 -3.56
C GLU A 160 6.03 -1.40 -4.54
N LEU A 161 6.94 -0.52 -4.09
CA LEU A 161 7.65 0.45 -4.93
C LEU A 161 8.43 -0.23 -6.06
N ALA A 162 9.22 -1.26 -5.72
CA ALA A 162 9.93 -2.08 -6.71
C ALA A 162 8.98 -2.76 -7.73
N ALA A 163 7.77 -3.14 -7.32
CA ALA A 163 6.76 -3.68 -8.24
C ALA A 163 6.25 -2.60 -9.22
N GLY A 164 6.11 -1.36 -8.75
CA GLY A 164 5.69 -0.20 -9.54
C GLY A 164 6.63 0.10 -10.72
N LEU A 165 7.94 -0.14 -10.58
CA LEU A 165 8.93 0.11 -11.65
C LEU A 165 8.68 -0.70 -12.93
N THR A 166 7.97 -1.83 -12.83
CA THR A 166 7.55 -2.60 -14.02
C THR A 166 6.38 -1.99 -14.78
N ARG A 167 5.83 -0.86 -14.30
CA ARG A 167 4.65 -0.18 -14.83
C ARG A 167 4.87 1.33 -15.04
N GLY A 168 6.13 1.76 -15.07
CA GLY A 168 6.49 3.15 -15.34
C GLY A 168 6.60 4.05 -14.11
N GLU A 169 6.69 3.48 -12.90
CA GLU A 169 7.15 4.24 -11.73
C GLU A 169 8.56 4.80 -11.99
N SER A 170 8.88 5.95 -11.39
CA SER A 170 10.17 6.62 -11.58
C SER A 170 11.30 5.84 -10.91
N TRP A 171 12.33 5.50 -11.70
CA TRP A 171 13.55 4.89 -11.16
C TRP A 171 14.34 5.85 -10.27
N ASP A 172 14.38 7.14 -10.60
CA ASP A 172 15.08 8.15 -9.79
C ASP A 172 14.43 8.25 -8.42
N THR A 173 13.10 8.36 -8.38
CA THR A 173 12.33 8.36 -7.13
C THR A 173 12.55 7.07 -6.34
N ALA A 174 12.63 5.92 -7.01
CA ALA A 174 12.90 4.65 -6.34
C ALA A 174 14.30 4.60 -5.73
N TYR A 175 15.33 5.04 -6.45
CA TYR A 175 16.69 5.11 -5.91
C TYR A 175 16.80 6.09 -4.75
N GLU A 176 16.28 7.31 -4.89
CA GLU A 176 16.25 8.32 -3.84
C GLU A 176 15.54 7.79 -2.59
N THR A 177 14.35 7.21 -2.77
CA THR A 177 13.58 6.62 -1.67
C THR A 177 14.38 5.52 -0.96
N PHE A 178 15.04 4.64 -1.72
CA PHE A 178 15.82 3.55 -1.15
C PHE A 178 17.00 4.04 -0.33
N THR A 179 17.61 5.20 -0.62
CA THR A 179 18.70 5.74 0.23
C THR A 179 18.27 5.92 1.70
N GLY A 180 17.00 6.26 1.94
CA GLY A 180 16.44 6.48 3.27
C GLY A 180 16.08 5.22 4.05
N LEU A 181 16.11 4.04 3.42
CA LEU A 181 15.62 2.79 4.01
C LEU A 181 16.70 2.05 4.81
N THR A 182 17.36 2.75 5.73
CA THR A 182 18.55 2.24 6.46
C THR A 182 18.23 1.21 7.56
N MET A 183 16.96 1.07 7.92
CA MET A 183 16.53 0.28 9.10
C MET A 183 15.53 -0.84 8.75
N LEU A 184 15.55 -1.37 7.52
CA LEU A 184 14.69 -2.49 7.16
C LEU A 184 15.07 -3.75 7.93
N ARG A 185 14.07 -4.48 8.43
CA ARG A 185 14.28 -5.72 9.21
C ARG A 185 14.59 -6.89 8.28
N PRO A 186 15.77 -7.53 8.35
CA PRO A 186 16.16 -8.59 7.42
C PRO A 186 15.22 -9.79 7.39
N ALA A 187 14.71 -10.20 8.55
CA ALA A 187 13.76 -11.31 8.66
C ALA A 187 12.44 -11.02 7.93
N LEU A 188 11.88 -9.82 8.09
CA LEU A 188 10.64 -9.44 7.38
C LEU A 188 10.88 -9.24 5.88
N VAL A 189 12.02 -8.66 5.49
CA VAL A 189 12.42 -8.58 4.08
C VAL A 189 12.44 -9.97 3.45
N ARG A 190 13.04 -10.96 4.12
CA ARG A 190 13.07 -12.35 3.66
C ARG A 190 11.65 -12.92 3.50
N GLU A 191 10.79 -12.78 4.50
CA GLU A 191 9.41 -13.26 4.43
C GLU A 191 8.64 -12.65 3.25
N LEU A 192 8.78 -11.33 3.06
CA LEU A 192 8.17 -10.62 1.95
C LEU A 192 8.74 -11.05 0.60
N LEU A 193 10.06 -11.28 0.50
CA LEU A 193 10.69 -11.78 -0.71
C LEU A 193 10.21 -13.19 -1.05
N LEU A 194 10.02 -14.08 -0.07
CA LEU A 194 9.46 -15.42 -0.28
C LEU A 194 8.01 -15.34 -0.76
N ALA A 195 7.19 -14.51 -0.10
CA ALA A 195 5.78 -14.32 -0.42
C ALA A 195 5.53 -13.50 -1.70
N CYS A 196 6.52 -12.77 -2.21
CA CYS A 196 6.39 -11.99 -3.44
C CYS A 196 6.06 -12.90 -4.62
N ALA A 197 5.06 -12.59 -5.45
CA ALA A 197 4.70 -13.44 -6.59
C ALA A 197 5.72 -13.36 -7.74
N ARG A 198 6.26 -12.16 -8.00
CA ARG A 198 6.97 -11.84 -9.25
C ARG A 198 8.48 -11.86 -9.05
N VAL A 199 9.17 -12.74 -9.79
CA VAL A 199 10.64 -12.84 -9.81
C VAL A 199 11.31 -11.50 -10.12
N VAL A 200 10.77 -10.75 -11.09
CA VAL A 200 11.33 -9.45 -11.49
C VAL A 200 11.27 -8.43 -10.35
N THR A 201 10.20 -8.42 -9.57
CA THR A 201 10.03 -7.52 -8.41
C THR A 201 11.05 -7.81 -7.33
N ARG A 202 11.30 -9.10 -7.01
CA ARG A 202 12.34 -9.50 -6.06
C ARG A 202 13.73 -8.99 -6.50
N ARG A 203 14.06 -9.17 -7.78
CA ARG A 203 15.34 -8.70 -8.36
C ARG A 203 15.48 -7.18 -8.33
N ILE A 204 14.42 -6.45 -8.69
CA ILE A 204 14.42 -4.98 -8.63
C ILE A 204 14.64 -4.50 -7.19
N PHE A 205 13.93 -5.06 -6.21
CA PHE A 205 14.10 -4.70 -4.81
C PHE A 205 15.55 -4.92 -4.35
N LEU A 206 16.13 -6.08 -4.65
CA LEU A 206 17.51 -6.42 -4.27
C LEU A 206 18.55 -5.54 -4.97
N HIS A 207 18.30 -5.19 -6.24
CA HIS A 207 19.11 -4.23 -6.97
C HIS A 207 19.09 -2.85 -6.31
N LEU A 208 17.90 -2.31 -6.02
CA LEU A 208 17.78 -1.00 -5.36
C LEU A 208 18.47 -1.01 -3.99
N ALA A 209 18.28 -2.07 -3.21
CA ALA A 209 18.93 -2.22 -1.90
C ALA A 209 20.47 -2.26 -2.00
N GLN A 210 21.01 -2.98 -2.98
CA GLN A 210 22.45 -3.05 -3.23
C GLN A 210 23.00 -1.72 -3.75
N ALA A 211 22.27 -1.03 -4.64
CA ALA A 211 22.67 0.26 -5.18
C ALA A 211 22.71 1.37 -4.11
N SER A 212 22.04 1.18 -2.98
CA SER A 212 22.06 2.06 -1.81
C SER A 212 23.03 1.61 -0.71
N ASP A 213 23.82 0.56 -0.93
CA ASP A 213 24.83 0.03 0.00
C ASP A 213 24.32 -0.24 1.43
N HIS A 214 23.12 -0.81 1.53
CA HIS A 214 22.49 -1.06 2.83
C HIS A 214 23.14 -2.19 3.62
N ALA A 215 23.63 -1.91 4.82
CA ALA A 215 24.22 -2.90 5.73
C ALA A 215 23.27 -4.05 6.13
N TRP A 216 21.96 -3.79 6.19
CA TRP A 216 20.97 -4.83 6.52
C TRP A 216 20.82 -5.88 5.40
N LEU A 217 21.22 -5.57 4.16
CA LEU A 217 21.06 -6.47 3.01
C LEU A 217 21.89 -7.74 3.17
N SER A 218 23.11 -7.64 3.71
CA SER A 218 23.99 -8.79 3.97
C SER A 218 23.44 -9.77 5.01
N HIS A 219 22.47 -9.32 5.81
CA HIS A 219 21.80 -10.12 6.84
C HIS A 219 20.49 -10.76 6.34
N VAL A 220 20.08 -10.51 5.09
CA VAL A 220 18.90 -11.13 4.50
C VAL A 220 19.27 -12.52 4.00
N ASP A 221 18.73 -13.55 4.65
CA ASP A 221 18.85 -14.92 4.14
C ASP A 221 17.99 -15.11 2.88
N LEU A 222 18.65 -15.30 1.73
CA LEU A 222 18.02 -15.51 0.44
C LEU A 222 17.73 -16.99 0.13
N THR A 223 18.00 -17.91 1.07
CA THR A 223 17.74 -19.34 0.89
C THR A 223 16.25 -19.58 0.60
N GLY A 224 15.96 -20.21 -0.54
CA GLY A 224 14.60 -20.49 -1.00
C GLY A 224 13.93 -19.34 -1.77
N VAL A 225 14.52 -18.14 -1.83
CA VAL A 225 13.98 -17.04 -2.64
C VAL A 225 14.21 -17.34 -4.12
N ASN A 226 13.12 -17.55 -4.87
CA ASN A 226 13.20 -17.82 -6.31
C ASN A 226 13.51 -16.53 -7.08
N LEU A 227 14.78 -16.36 -7.46
CA LEU A 227 15.24 -15.29 -8.33
C LEU A 227 15.14 -15.66 -9.82
N GLY A 228 14.63 -16.83 -10.19
CA GLY A 228 14.47 -17.27 -11.58
C GLY A 228 15.77 -17.37 -12.38
N LYS A 229 15.66 -17.79 -13.64
CA LYS A 229 16.77 -17.93 -14.59
C LYS A 229 16.60 -16.97 -15.76
N GLY A 230 17.70 -16.55 -16.36
CA GLY A 230 17.67 -15.65 -17.52
C GLY A 230 17.66 -14.16 -17.13
N ASP A 231 17.93 -13.33 -18.12
CA ASP A 231 17.92 -11.87 -17.98
C ASP A 231 16.49 -11.36 -18.17
N ARG A 232 16.14 -10.29 -17.47
CA ARG A 232 14.81 -9.67 -17.55
C ARG A 232 14.97 -8.23 -17.98
N GLN A 233 14.44 -7.89 -19.15
CA GLN A 233 14.38 -6.50 -19.58
C GLN A 233 13.30 -5.78 -18.77
N VAL A 234 13.71 -4.88 -17.88
CA VAL A 234 12.78 -4.00 -17.13
C VAL A 234 12.77 -2.62 -17.78
N VAL A 235 13.96 -2.10 -18.12
CA VAL A 235 14.14 -0.86 -18.86
C VAL A 235 14.62 -1.17 -20.28
N PRO A 236 13.84 -0.86 -21.34
CA PRO A 236 14.31 -0.95 -22.72
C PRO A 236 15.57 -0.09 -22.92
N GLN A 237 16.58 -0.63 -23.60
CA GLN A 237 17.88 0.05 -23.83
C GLN A 237 18.66 0.41 -22.54
N GLY A 238 18.24 -0.12 -21.39
CA GLY A 238 18.96 0.01 -20.13
C GLY A 238 20.27 -0.78 -20.10
N VAL A 239 21.01 -0.62 -18.99
CA VAL A 239 22.24 -1.38 -18.72
C VAL A 239 21.88 -2.64 -17.93
N LEU A 240 22.50 -3.77 -18.26
CA LEU A 240 22.30 -5.01 -17.52
C LEU A 240 23.01 -4.92 -16.17
N ASP A 241 22.27 -5.09 -15.07
CA ASP A 241 22.84 -5.49 -13.79
C ASP A 241 23.20 -7.00 -13.87
N PRO A 242 24.48 -7.38 -13.79
CA PRO A 242 24.90 -8.77 -13.94
C PRO A 242 24.59 -9.62 -12.70
N VAL A 243 24.45 -9.01 -11.51
CA VAL A 243 24.16 -9.70 -10.25
C VAL A 243 22.70 -10.12 -10.21
N TRP A 244 21.79 -9.18 -10.45
CA TRP A 244 20.34 -9.41 -10.37
C TRP A 244 19.72 -9.75 -11.73
N ARG A 245 20.49 -9.69 -12.82
CA ARG A 245 20.09 -10.07 -14.17
C ARG A 245 18.84 -9.33 -14.64
N ILE A 246 18.81 -8.02 -14.41
CA ILE A 246 17.75 -7.10 -14.86
C ILE A 246 18.36 -5.94 -15.62
N THR A 247 17.65 -5.38 -16.61
CA THR A 247 18.06 -4.11 -17.20
C THR A 247 17.55 -2.94 -16.37
N VAL A 248 18.44 -2.02 -16.02
CA VAL A 248 18.18 -0.83 -15.20
C VAL A 248 18.52 0.43 -16.01
N PRO A 249 18.04 1.63 -15.63
CA PRO A 249 18.40 2.84 -16.33
C PRO A 249 19.92 3.02 -16.36
N ARG A 250 20.44 3.59 -17.45
CA ARG A 250 21.82 4.06 -17.46
C ARG A 250 21.88 5.23 -16.49
N ARG A 251 22.55 5.06 -15.36
CA ARG A 251 22.93 6.20 -14.53
C ARG A 251 23.98 6.97 -15.34
N GLU A 252 23.63 8.18 -15.75
CA GLU A 252 24.65 9.12 -16.22
C GLU A 252 25.63 9.28 -15.05
N ALA A 253 26.93 9.10 -15.30
CA ALA A 253 27.91 9.53 -14.32
C ALA A 253 27.63 11.01 -14.08
N GLU A 254 27.26 11.37 -12.86
CA GLU A 254 27.04 12.77 -12.47
C GLU A 254 28.22 13.59 -12.99
N HIS A 255 27.89 14.70 -13.66
CA HIS A 255 28.88 15.65 -14.11
C HIS A 255 29.69 16.12 -12.89
N ASP A 256 31.01 15.92 -12.94
CA ASP A 256 31.97 16.67 -12.13
C ASP A 256 31.67 18.17 -12.29
N PHE A 257 31.24 18.84 -11.22
CA PHE A 257 31.28 20.29 -11.07
C PHE A 257 31.67 20.66 -9.64
#